data_AF-A0A6J4WY05-F1
#
_entry.id   AF-A0A6J4WY05-F1
#
_cell.length_a   1.000
_cell.length_b   1.000
_cell.length_c   1.000
_cell.angle_alpha   90.00
_cell.angle_beta   90.00
_cell.angle_gamma   90.00
#
_symmetry.space_group_name_H-M   'P 1'
#
loop_
_entity.id
_entity.type
_entity.pdbx_description
1 polymer ?
#
loop_
_entity_poly.entity_id
_entity_poly.type
_entity_poly.pdbx_seq_one_letter_code
_entity_poly.pdbx_strand_id
1 'polypeptide(L)' 'MVFRRGQKVEVFQKSADESWESYMDEYIGLHGIITDPDATINDPDALVEVSLEGKGTHRFPQDCLRRLED' A
#
# COMPACT_ATOMS: atom_id res chain seq x y z
N MET A 1 3.70 12.86 -1.76
CA MET A 1 2.54 12.63 -2.65
C MET A 1 1.46 11.93 -1.83
N VAL A 2 0.24 12.48 -1.70
CA VAL A 2 -0.78 11.95 -0.76
C VAL A 2 -1.73 10.97 -1.45
N PHE A 3 -1.83 9.72 -0.97
CA PHE A 3 -2.80 8.75 -1.49
C PHE A 3 -4.23 9.16 -1.10
N ARG A 4 -5.20 8.85 -1.95
CA ARG A 4 -6.62 9.14 -1.68
C ARG A 4 -7.42 7.86 -1.51
N ARG A 5 -8.42 7.89 -0.63
CA ARG A 5 -9.39 6.82 -0.49
C ARG A 5 -10.07 6.52 -1.81
N GLY A 6 -10.20 5.25 -2.16
CA GLY A 6 -10.77 4.77 -3.42
C GLY A 6 -9.79 4.79 -4.60
N GLN A 7 -8.54 5.21 -4.40
CA GLN A 7 -7.53 5.20 -5.45
C GLN A 7 -6.98 3.79 -5.66
N LYS A 8 -6.82 3.39 -6.92
CA LYS A 8 -6.16 2.12 -7.27
C LYS A 8 -4.66 2.25 -7.12
N VAL A 9 -4.07 1.25 -6.49
CA VAL A 9 -2.63 1.16 -6.26
C VAL A 9 -2.13 -0.24 -6.59
N GLU A 10 -0.84 -0.34 -6.86
CA GLU A 10 -0.11 -1.58 -7.07
C GLU A 10 1.04 -1.62 -6.07
N VAL A 11 1.28 -2.80 -5.51
CA VAL A 11 2.50 -3.05 -4.74
C VAL A 11 3.63 -3.29 -5.73
N PHE A 12 4.43 -2.29 -6.06
CA PHE A 12 5.43 -2.40 -7.14
C PHE A 12 6.79 -2.93 -6.67
N GLN A 13 7.09 -2.78 -5.38
CA GLN A 13 8.34 -3.24 -4.76
C GLN A 13 8.08 -3.70 -3.33
N LYS A 14 9.07 -4.41 -2.75
CA LYS A 14 9.09 -4.68 -1.31
C LYS A 14 9.38 -3.40 -0.52
N SER A 15 8.74 -3.23 0.64
CA SER A 15 9.18 -2.15 1.55
C SER A 15 10.51 -2.50 2.20
N ALA A 16 11.29 -1.46 2.53
CA ALA A 16 12.49 -1.58 3.35
C ALA A 16 12.17 -1.62 4.86
N ASP A 17 10.91 -1.44 5.24
CA ASP A 17 10.44 -1.48 6.62
C ASP A 17 10.54 -2.87 7.25
N GLU A 18 10.79 -2.90 8.56
CA GLU A 18 10.78 -4.12 9.38
C GLU A 18 9.41 -4.79 9.44
N SER A 19 8.33 -4.10 9.03
CA SER A 19 6.99 -4.68 8.93
C SER A 19 6.81 -5.56 7.68
N TRP A 20 7.77 -5.57 6.75
CA TRP A 20 7.71 -6.37 5.54
C TRP A 20 8.17 -7.81 5.78
N GLU A 21 7.23 -8.73 5.75
CA GLU A 21 7.49 -10.15 5.97
C GLU A 21 7.75 -10.89 4.65
N SER A 22 8.42 -12.04 4.71
CA SER A 22 8.79 -12.82 3.51
C SER A 22 7.60 -13.28 2.66
N TYR A 23 6.42 -13.46 3.27
CA TYR A 23 5.19 -13.83 2.56
C TYR A 23 4.58 -12.64 1.78
N MET A 24 4.96 -11.40 2.11
CA MET A 24 4.47 -10.20 1.43
C MET A 24 5.12 -10.00 0.06
N ASP A 25 6.24 -10.67 -0.21
CA ASP A 25 6.87 -10.68 -1.53
C ASP A 25 5.92 -11.25 -2.60
N GLU A 26 5.00 -12.16 -2.20
CA GLU A 26 3.93 -12.66 -3.08
C GLU A 26 2.88 -11.59 -3.43
N TYR A 27 2.85 -10.46 -2.72
CA TYR A 27 1.96 -9.35 -3.00
C TYR A 27 2.56 -8.37 -4.01
N ILE A 28 3.85 -8.47 -4.33
CA ILE A 28 4.49 -7.62 -5.33
C ILE A 28 3.88 -7.92 -6.70
N GLY A 29 3.39 -6.88 -7.38
CA GLY A 29 2.61 -6.96 -8.61
C GLY A 29 1.10 -7.15 -8.40
N LEU A 30 0.62 -7.21 -7.15
CA LEU A 30 -0.82 -7.20 -6.89
C LEU A 30 -1.38 -5.79 -6.89
N HIS A 31 -2.60 -5.71 -7.39
CA HIS A 31 -3.40 -4.49 -7.37
C HIS A 31 -4.29 -4.47 -6.13
N GLY A 32 -4.45 -3.28 -5.58
CA GLY A 32 -5.34 -2.99 -4.48
C GLY A 32 -5.98 -1.63 -4.61
N ILE A 33 -6.85 -1.34 -3.66
CA ILE A 33 -7.58 -0.07 -3.58
C ILE A 33 -7.36 0.49 -2.19
N ILE A 34 -7.04 1.78 -2.11
CA ILE A 34 -6.86 2.48 -0.85
C ILE A 34 -8.23 2.52 -0.15
N THR A 35 -8.40 1.74 0.92
CA THR A 35 -9.64 1.76 1.72
C THR A 35 -9.60 2.88 2.72
N ASP A 36 -8.42 3.09 3.31
CA ASP A 36 -8.19 4.16 4.27
C ASP A 36 -6.79 4.76 4.11
N PRO A 37 -6.69 6.01 3.64
CA PRO A 37 -5.44 6.72 3.53
C PRO A 37 -5.05 7.36 4.87
N ASP A 38 -5.24 6.69 6.04
CA ASP A 38 -4.85 7.16 7.38
C ASP A 38 -3.33 7.42 7.44
N ALA A 39 -2.96 8.48 6.75
CA ALA A 39 -1.68 9.11 6.66
C ALA A 39 -1.91 10.38 7.44
N THR A 40 -1.59 10.34 8.73
CA THR A 40 -1.31 11.55 9.49
C THR A 40 -0.52 12.47 8.56
N ILE A 41 -1.16 13.57 8.15
CA ILE A 41 -0.65 14.40 7.07
C ILE A 41 0.76 14.85 7.50
N ASN A 42 1.80 14.38 6.80
CA ASN A 42 3.25 14.57 7.03
C ASN A 42 4.02 13.51 7.83
N ASP A 43 3.48 12.32 8.12
CA ASP A 43 4.28 11.22 8.69
C ASP A 43 4.85 10.32 7.58
N PRO A 44 6.18 10.26 7.39
CA PRO A 44 6.80 9.36 6.40
C PRO A 44 6.64 7.88 6.77
N ASP A 45 6.45 7.57 8.06
CA ASP A 45 6.21 6.23 8.60
C ASP A 45 4.73 5.81 8.60
N ALA A 46 3.83 6.63 8.04
CA ALA A 46 2.40 6.34 8.05
C ALA A 46 2.03 5.18 7.11
N LEU A 47 1.45 4.13 7.68
CA LEU A 47 0.92 2.99 6.97
C LEU A 47 -0.45 3.31 6.36
N VAL A 48 -0.61 2.98 5.08
CA VAL A 48 -1.85 3.15 4.35
C VAL A 48 -2.60 1.83 4.24
N GLU A 49 -3.90 1.87 4.48
CA GLU A 49 -4.75 0.70 4.37
C GLU A 49 -5.17 0.47 2.92
N VAL A 50 -4.76 -0.68 2.38
CA VAL A 50 -5.02 -1.12 1.01
C VAL A 50 -5.76 -2.45 1.05
N SER A 51 -6.93 -2.47 0.40
CA SER A 51 -7.60 -3.72 0.09
C SER A 51 -7.00 -4.34 -1.16
N LEU A 52 -6.21 -5.39 -0.98
CA LEU A 52 -5.66 -6.21 -2.06
C LEU A 52 -6.73 -7.14 -2.62
N GLU A 53 -6.76 -7.27 -3.94
CA GLU A 53 -7.69 -8.16 -4.62
C GLU A 53 -7.40 -9.63 -4.25
N GLY A 54 -8.38 -10.31 -3.63
CA GLY A 54 -8.27 -11.71 -3.23
C GLY A 54 -7.49 -11.99 -1.94
N LYS A 55 -6.87 -10.99 -1.31
CA LYS A 55 -6.13 -11.13 -0.03
C LYS A 55 -6.74 -10.33 1.13
N GLY A 56 -7.72 -9.47 0.85
CA GLY A 56 -8.40 -8.65 1.86
C GLY A 56 -7.67 -7.34 2.14
N THR A 57 -7.94 -6.75 3.31
CA THR A 57 -7.42 -5.43 3.68
C THR A 57 -6.14 -5.54 4.48
N HIS A 58 -5.07 -4.88 4.00
CA HIS A 58 -3.73 -4.90 4.58
C HIS A 58 -3.16 -3.50 4.67
N ARG A 59 -2.27 -3.27 5.63
CA ARG A 59 -1.63 -1.97 5.83
C ARG A 59 -0.22 -2.01 5.24
N PHE A 60 0.05 -1.12 4.30
CA PHE A 60 1.34 -1.04 3.63
C PHE A 60 1.93 0.36 3.77
N PRO A 61 3.25 0.46 3.91
CA PRO A 61 3.93 1.74 3.82
C PRO A 61 3.75 2.35 2.42
N GLN A 62 3.75 3.67 2.37
CA GLN A 62 3.54 4.41 1.13
C GLN A 62 4.64 4.21 0.10
N ASP A 63 5.85 3.88 0.56
CA ASP A 63 7.04 3.72 -0.28
C ASP A 63 6.92 2.53 -1.26
N CYS A 64 6.25 1.45 -0.85
CA CYS A 64 6.09 0.26 -1.67
C CYS A 64 4.87 0.31 -2.60
N LEU A 65 4.01 1.32 -2.46
CA LEU A 65 2.78 1.47 -3.23
C LEU A 65 2.99 2.44 -4.40
N ARG A 66 2.56 2.03 -5.59
CA ARG A 66 2.49 2.89 -6.76
C ARG A 66 1.04 3.13 -7.14
N ARG A 67 0.70 4.36 -7.49
CA ARG A 67 -0.64 4.65 -8.03
C ARG A 67 -0.76 4.07 -9.43
N LEU A 68 -1.88 3.41 -9.67
CA LEU A 68 -2.32 3.07 -11.02
C LEU A 68 -3.22 4.21 -11.47
N GLU A 69 -2.61 5.22 -12.09
CA GLU A 69 -3.36 6.24 -12.83
C GLU A 69 -3.63 5.66 -14.23
N ASP A 70 -4.90 5.61 -14.63
CA ASP A 70 -5.30 5.51 -16.04
C ASP A 70 -5.49 6.93 -16.58
#